data_AF-A0A4Q1C3H4-F1
#
_entry.id   AF-A0A4Q1C3H4-F1
#
_cell.length_a   1.000
_cell.length_b   1.000
_cell.length_c   1.000
_cell.angle_alpha   90.00
_cell.angle_beta   90.00
_cell.angle_gamma   90.00
#
_symmetry.space_group_name_H-M   'P 1'
#
loop_
_entity.id
_entity.type
_entity.pdbx_description
1 polymer ?
#
loop_
_entity_poly.entity_id
_entity_poly.type
_entity_poly.pdbx_seq_one_letter_code
_entity_poly.pdbx_strand_id
1 'polypeptide(L)'
;MITRRLLSFALLLALVASRLAADPVVDSLVPLKPEVRKVLNESCVMCHGEVINGEKELRDDIDYSTDDALRTTLTSAGKLKQVILEDKMPHKPRLSRRLRDNAELQARLAALRDNYNKSGHKEILLDWLKDVTATTGDDKKKQ
;
A
#
# COMPACT_ATOMS: atom_id res chain seq x y z
N MET A 1 -29.22 -28.84 -34.75
CA MET A 1 -28.07 -27.91 -34.81
C MET A 1 -28.07 -26.90 -33.64
N ILE A 2 -28.02 -27.33 -32.37
CA ILE A 2 -28.07 -26.39 -31.21
C ILE A 2 -27.02 -26.70 -30.12
N THR A 3 -26.25 -27.79 -30.22
CA THR A 3 -25.38 -28.23 -29.12
C THR A 3 -23.95 -27.70 -29.14
N ARG A 4 -23.50 -27.03 -30.22
CA ARG A 4 -22.10 -26.58 -30.36
C ARG A 4 -21.80 -25.17 -29.83
N ARG A 5 -22.80 -24.35 -29.49
CA ARG A 5 -22.58 -22.96 -29.03
C ARG A 5 -22.53 -22.78 -27.51
N LEU A 6 -22.88 -23.80 -26.73
CA LEU A 6 -22.91 -23.71 -25.25
C LEU A 6 -21.55 -23.99 -24.59
N LEU A 7 -20.65 -24.73 -25.24
CA LEU A 7 -19.33 -25.03 -24.67
C LEU A 7 -18.36 -23.83 -24.68
N SER A 8 -18.57 -22.87 -25.57
CA SER A 8 -17.68 -21.70 -25.68
C SER A 8 -17.92 -20.66 -24.58
N PHE A 9 -19.10 -20.62 -23.96
CA PHE A 9 -19.41 -19.66 -22.89
C PHE A 9 -18.90 -20.10 -21.51
N ALA A 10 -18.79 -21.40 -21.25
CA ALA A 10 -18.27 -21.91 -19.98
C ALA A 10 -16.76 -21.68 -19.81
N LEU A 11 -16.00 -21.66 -20.90
CA LEU A 11 -14.55 -21.41 -20.85
C LEU A 11 -14.22 -19.93 -20.56
N LEU A 12 -15.10 -19.01 -20.96
CA LEU A 12 -14.91 -17.57 -20.77
C LEU A 12 -15.22 -17.10 -19.33
N LEU A 13 -16.02 -17.84 -18.55
CA LEU A 13 -16.19 -17.54 -17.12
C LEU A 13 -15.00 -17.98 -16.26
N ALA A 14 -14.21 -18.96 -16.70
CA ALA A 14 -13.04 -19.41 -15.95
C ALA A 14 -11.88 -18.40 -15.97
N LEU A 15 -11.78 -17.53 -17.00
CA LEU A 15 -10.71 -16.53 -17.09
C LEU A 15 -10.94 -15.27 -16.24
N VAL A 16 -12.18 -15.00 -15.79
CA VAL A 16 -12.46 -13.85 -14.90
C VAL A 16 -12.04 -14.13 -13.45
N ALA A 17 -11.68 -15.38 -13.13
CA ALA A 17 -11.12 -15.78 -11.84
C ALA A 17 -9.59 -15.67 -11.78
N SER A 18 -8.97 -14.91 -12.70
CA SER A 18 -7.63 -14.37 -12.49
C SER A 18 -7.70 -13.27 -11.43
N ARG A 19 -8.09 -13.65 -10.19
CA ARG A 19 -7.73 -12.88 -9.02
C ARG A 19 -6.22 -12.74 -9.13
N LEU A 20 -5.71 -11.52 -9.32
CA LEU A 20 -4.36 -11.19 -8.89
C LEU A 20 -4.27 -11.77 -7.48
N ALA A 21 -3.55 -12.88 -7.33
CA ALA A 21 -3.46 -13.54 -6.05
C ALA A 21 -2.84 -12.50 -5.11
N ALA A 22 -3.64 -12.06 -4.13
CA ALA A 22 -3.14 -11.27 -3.03
C ALA A 22 -1.93 -12.02 -2.47
N ASP A 23 -0.87 -11.29 -2.14
CA ASP A 23 0.34 -11.87 -1.56
C ASP A 23 -0.10 -12.67 -0.30
N PRO A 24 0.14 -13.99 -0.21
CA PRO A 24 -0.32 -14.80 0.92
C PRO A 24 0.28 -14.33 2.25
N VAL A 25 1.39 -13.59 2.20
CA VAL A 25 1.93 -12.89 3.37
C VAL A 25 0.97 -11.79 3.81
N VAL A 26 0.43 -10.99 2.88
CA VAL A 26 -0.52 -9.92 3.19
C VAL A 26 -1.79 -10.47 3.81
N ASP A 27 -2.30 -11.61 3.32
CA ASP A 27 -3.45 -12.28 3.93
C ASP A 27 -3.19 -12.69 5.39
N SER A 28 -1.95 -13.05 5.73
CA SER A 28 -1.56 -13.39 7.11
C SER A 28 -1.39 -12.17 8.03
N LEU A 29 -1.23 -10.97 7.47
CA LEU A 29 -1.05 -9.72 8.22
C LEU A 29 -2.37 -9.12 8.69
N VAL A 30 -3.50 -9.61 8.18
CA VAL A 30 -4.86 -9.12 8.47
C VAL A 30 -5.69 -10.20 9.20
N PRO A 31 -6.57 -9.82 10.14
CA PRO A 31 -6.93 -8.45 10.51
C PRO A 31 -5.79 -7.71 11.22
N LEU A 32 -5.72 -6.40 10.99
CA LEU A 32 -4.68 -5.58 11.62
C LEU A 32 -4.87 -5.51 13.13
N LYS A 33 -3.77 -5.61 13.87
CA LYS A 33 -3.77 -5.32 15.31
C LYS A 33 -4.23 -3.87 15.56
N PRO A 34 -4.94 -3.56 16.65
CA PRO A 34 -5.45 -2.21 16.92
C PRO A 34 -4.38 -1.11 16.89
N GLU A 35 -3.19 -1.39 17.41
CA GLU A 35 -2.06 -0.47 17.41
C GLU A 35 -1.54 -0.17 15.99
N VAL A 36 -1.52 -1.18 15.11
CA VAL A 36 -1.14 -1.00 13.70
C VAL A 36 -2.20 -0.19 12.96
N ARG A 37 -3.48 -0.54 13.14
CA ARG A 37 -4.61 0.19 12.58
C ARG A 37 -4.57 1.67 12.96
N LYS A 38 -4.28 1.98 14.22
CA LYS A 38 -4.12 3.35 14.71
C LYS A 38 -2.99 4.08 13.98
N VAL A 39 -1.80 3.48 13.89
CA VAL A 39 -0.64 4.10 13.22
C VAL A 39 -0.94 4.41 11.75
N LEU A 40 -1.57 3.47 11.03
CA LEU A 40 -1.91 3.66 9.61
C LEU A 40 -2.92 4.80 9.42
N ASN A 41 -3.92 4.90 10.30
CA ASN A 41 -4.92 5.98 10.26
C ASN A 41 -4.32 7.36 10.61
N GLU A 42 -3.32 7.41 11.49
CA GLU A 42 -2.78 8.66 12.01
C GLU A 42 -1.58 9.19 11.22
N SER A 43 -0.78 8.34 10.57
CA SER A 43 0.61 8.70 10.31
C SER A 43 1.34 7.90 9.23
N CYS A 44 0.69 7.28 8.24
CA CYS A 44 1.43 6.62 7.15
C CYS A 44 2.03 7.65 6.16
N VAL A 45 2.89 8.54 6.65
CA VAL A 45 3.69 9.48 5.84
C VAL A 45 4.63 8.75 4.87
N MET A 46 4.92 7.49 5.22
CA MET A 46 5.71 6.55 4.44
C MET A 46 4.90 5.85 3.35
N CYS A 47 3.57 6.03 3.36
CA CYS A 47 2.65 5.19 2.61
C CYS A 47 1.59 6.06 1.94
N HIS A 48 1.89 6.39 0.69
CA HIS A 48 1.07 5.87 -0.38
C HIS A 48 -0.45 5.83 -0.08
N GLY A 49 -1.24 6.86 -0.41
CA GLY A 49 -2.68 6.74 -0.69
C GLY A 49 -3.64 7.53 0.17
N GLU A 50 -3.47 7.48 1.48
CA GLU A 50 -4.49 8.01 2.40
C GLU A 50 -3.99 9.18 3.25
N VAL A 51 -2.81 9.70 2.94
CA VAL A 51 -2.11 10.66 3.81
C VAL A 51 -2.88 11.98 3.97
N ILE A 52 -3.69 12.36 2.97
CA ILE A 52 -4.41 13.64 2.97
C ILE A 52 -5.83 13.43 2.44
N ASN A 53 -6.81 13.45 3.34
CA ASN A 53 -8.24 13.43 3.03
C ASN A 53 -8.71 12.21 2.22
N GLY A 54 -8.04 11.07 2.33
CA GLY A 54 -8.44 9.83 1.63
C GLY A 54 -8.19 9.87 0.12
N GLU A 55 -7.32 10.75 -0.35
CA GLU A 55 -6.99 10.88 -1.76
C GLU A 55 -5.55 10.48 -2.07
N LYS A 56 -5.39 9.73 -3.16
CA LYS A 56 -4.09 9.25 -3.63
C LYS A 56 -3.20 10.41 -4.06
N GLU A 57 -2.05 10.54 -3.41
CA GLU A 57 -1.06 11.58 -3.67
C GLU A 57 0.16 11.06 -4.43
N LEU A 58 0.30 9.75 -4.63
CA LEU A 58 1.23 9.11 -5.57
C LEU A 58 0.47 8.04 -6.37
N ARG A 59 1.07 7.57 -7.46
CA ARG A 59 0.47 6.52 -8.28
C ARG A 59 0.43 5.16 -7.58
N ASP A 60 1.46 4.86 -6.79
CA ASP A 60 1.70 3.54 -6.18
C ASP A 60 1.07 3.44 -4.78
N ASP A 61 -0.02 4.18 -4.62
CA ASP A 61 -0.67 4.47 -3.37
C ASP A 61 -1.50 3.28 -2.85
N ILE A 62 -1.25 2.88 -1.60
CA ILE A 62 -1.86 1.75 -0.91
C ILE A 62 -3.06 2.26 -0.13
N ASP A 63 -4.17 1.55 -0.21
CA ASP A 63 -5.37 1.89 0.52
C ASP A 63 -5.37 1.09 1.83
N TYR A 64 -5.24 1.79 2.96
CA TYR A 64 -5.24 1.20 4.28
C TYR A 64 -6.61 1.32 4.97
N SER A 65 -7.65 1.89 4.35
CA SER A 65 -8.95 2.17 5.00
C SER A 65 -9.57 0.95 5.69
N THR A 66 -9.40 -0.22 5.10
CA THR A 66 -9.97 -1.49 5.55
C THR A 66 -8.99 -2.64 5.33
N ASP A 67 -9.20 -3.78 5.99
CA ASP A 67 -8.40 -4.99 5.74
C ASP A 67 -8.52 -5.45 4.28
N ASP A 68 -9.71 -5.33 3.67
CA ASP A 68 -9.95 -5.72 2.29
C ASP A 68 -9.28 -4.77 1.28
N ALA A 69 -9.29 -3.47 1.56
CA ALA A 69 -8.56 -2.49 0.77
C ALA A 69 -7.05 -2.74 0.83
N LEU A 70 -6.55 -3.09 2.02
CA LEU A 70 -5.14 -3.45 2.21
C LEU A 70 -4.78 -4.70 1.41
N ARG A 71 -5.58 -5.78 1.50
CA ARG A 71 -5.38 -7.00 0.69
C ARG A 71 -5.36 -6.72 -0.81
N THR A 72 -6.20 -5.77 -1.26
CA THR A 72 -6.34 -5.44 -2.67
C THR A 72 -5.18 -4.59 -3.19
N THR A 73 -4.63 -3.71 -2.36
CA THR A 73 -3.67 -2.69 -2.82
C THR A 73 -2.23 -2.98 -2.41
N LEU A 74 -1.99 -3.66 -1.29
CA LEU A 74 -0.66 -4.10 -0.89
C LEU A 74 -0.25 -5.34 -1.67
N THR A 75 0.55 -5.13 -2.72
CA THR A 75 1.03 -6.20 -3.60
C THR A 75 2.28 -6.92 -3.09
N SER A 76 3.00 -6.32 -2.12
CA SER A 76 4.19 -6.92 -1.53
C SER A 76 4.47 -6.37 -0.13
N ALA A 77 4.29 -7.22 0.89
CA ALA A 77 4.60 -6.85 2.27
C ALA A 77 6.10 -6.56 2.48
N GLY A 78 6.97 -7.27 1.75
CA GLY A 78 8.43 -7.08 1.82
C GLY A 78 8.88 -5.70 1.33
N LYS A 79 8.27 -5.18 0.26
CA LYS A 79 8.53 -3.82 -0.22
C LYS A 79 8.05 -2.77 0.80
N LEU A 80 6.89 -2.99 1.43
CA LEU A 80 6.40 -2.09 2.48
C LEU A 80 7.39 -2.03 3.66
N LYS A 81 7.87 -3.19 4.14
CA LYS A 81 8.91 -3.25 5.19
C LYS A 81 10.17 -2.47 4.78
N GLN A 82 10.60 -2.62 3.53
CA GLN A 82 11.77 -1.90 3.02
C GLN A 82 11.56 -0.38 3.03
N VAL A 83 10.39 0.11 2.60
CA VAL A 83 10.07 1.55 2.64
C VAL A 83 10.12 2.09 4.07
N ILE A 84 9.55 1.34 5.03
CA ILE A 84 9.59 1.71 6.46
C ILE A 84 11.02 1.72 6.99
N LEU A 85 11.85 0.74 6.60
CA LEU A 85 13.27 0.67 7.00
C LEU A 85 14.08 1.84 6.43
N GLU A 86 13.91 2.13 5.13
CA GLU A 86 14.60 3.21 4.44
C GLU A 86 14.25 4.57 5.00
N ASP A 87 13.03 4.71 5.52
CA ASP A 87 12.60 5.88 6.28
C ASP A 87 12.69 7.19 5.46
N LYS A 88 12.56 7.06 4.14
CA LYS A 88 12.66 8.16 3.18
C LYS A 88 11.28 8.56 2.69
N MET A 89 11.07 9.87 2.61
CA MET A 89 9.91 10.40 1.89
C MET A 89 10.07 10.19 0.38
N PRO A 90 8.97 9.98 -0.35
CA PRO A 90 8.97 9.93 -1.80
C PRO A 90 9.61 11.19 -2.40
N HIS A 91 10.42 11.03 -3.43
CA HIS A 91 10.97 12.16 -4.17
C HIS A 91 9.86 13.03 -4.77
N LYS A 92 10.06 14.35 -4.80
CA LYS A 92 9.10 15.34 -5.29
C LYS A 92 8.42 14.95 -6.61
N PRO A 93 9.10 14.40 -7.65
CA PRO A 93 8.43 14.01 -8.89
C PRO A 93 7.36 12.92 -8.76
N ARG A 94 7.42 12.06 -7.73
CA ARG A 94 6.41 11.02 -7.48
C ARG A 94 5.14 11.59 -6.85
N LEU A 95 5.25 12.73 -6.15
CA LEU A 95 4.12 13.46 -5.58
C LEU A 95 3.17 13.96 -6.67
N SER A 96 1.87 13.91 -6.40
CA SER A 96 0.83 14.48 -7.25
C SER A 96 1.06 15.97 -7.43
N ARG A 97 0.56 16.53 -8.53
CA ARG A 97 0.63 17.98 -8.76
C ARG A 97 -0.01 18.76 -7.61
N ARG A 98 -1.13 18.27 -7.08
CA ARG A 98 -1.86 18.90 -5.99
C ARG A 98 -1.00 19.00 -4.73
N LEU A 99 -0.39 17.90 -4.31
CA LEU A 99 0.49 17.90 -3.14
C LEU A 99 1.75 18.74 -3.39
N ARG A 100 2.36 18.68 -4.58
CA ARG A 100 3.59 19.43 -4.90
C ARG A 100 3.43 20.94 -4.86
N ASP A 101 2.31 21.43 -5.37
CA ASP A 101 2.10 22.84 -5.65
C ASP A 101 1.27 23.53 -4.55
N ASN A 102 0.82 22.79 -3.52
CA ASN A 102 0.04 23.30 -2.40
C ASN A 102 0.87 23.33 -1.11
N ALA A 103 1.20 24.54 -0.64
CA ALA A 103 2.01 24.76 0.56
C ALA A 103 1.35 24.25 1.86
N GLU A 104 0.02 24.33 1.96
CA GLU A 104 -0.72 23.85 3.12
C GLU A 104 -0.63 22.32 3.23
N LEU A 105 -0.76 21.62 2.10
CA LEU A 105 -0.64 20.16 2.07
C LEU A 105 0.79 19.69 2.36
N GLN A 106 1.80 20.43 1.89
CA GLN A 106 3.20 20.18 2.25
C GLN A 106 3.44 20.36 3.75
N ALA A 107 2.89 21.42 4.35
CA ALA A 107 2.99 21.65 5.80
C ALA A 107 2.30 20.54 6.61
N ARG A 108 1.13 20.08 6.16
CA ARG A 108 0.44 18.94 6.78
C ARG A 108 1.25 17.65 6.68
N LEU A 109 1.86 17.37 5.53
CA LEU A 109 2.72 16.20 5.34
C LEU A 109 3.94 16.23 6.28
N ALA A 110 4.56 17.41 6.45
CA ALA A 110 5.65 17.60 7.40
C ALA A 110 5.20 17.38 8.86
N ALA A 111 4.03 17.89 9.24
CA ALA A 111 3.47 17.69 10.59
C ALA A 111 3.18 16.21 10.88
N LEU A 112 2.63 15.47 9.90
CA LEU A 112 2.44 14.03 10.01
C LEU A 112 3.78 13.31 10.17
N ARG A 113 4.83 13.74 9.46
CA ARG A 113 6.18 13.15 9.58
C ARG A 113 6.74 13.32 10.98
N ASP A 114 6.60 14.51 11.53
CA ASP A 114 7.04 14.81 12.89
C ASP A 114 6.28 13.98 13.92
N ASN A 115 4.96 13.81 13.74
CA ASN A 115 4.16 12.95 14.61
C ASN A 115 4.60 11.48 14.54
N TYR A 116 4.80 10.96 13.32
CA TYR A 116 5.31 9.60 13.10
C TYR A 116 6.62 9.35 13.85
N ASN A 117 7.56 10.30 13.76
CA ASN A 117 8.87 10.22 14.41
C ASN A 117 8.77 10.31 15.94
N LYS A 118 7.90 11.19 16.47
CA LYS A 118 7.75 11.40 17.92
C LYS A 118 7.02 10.26 18.62
N SER A 119 6.07 9.62 17.93
CA SER A 119 5.16 8.64 18.52
C SER A 119 5.64 7.19 18.43
N GLY A 120 6.87 6.95 17.92
CA GLY A 120 7.43 5.59 17.80
C GLY A 120 6.66 4.70 16.81
N HIS A 121 6.01 5.32 15.82
CA HIS A 121 5.16 4.61 14.86
C HIS A 121 5.96 3.66 13.96
N LYS A 122 7.24 3.98 13.72
CA LYS A 122 8.15 3.13 12.95
C LYS A 122 8.34 1.77 13.59
N GLU A 123 8.60 1.75 14.89
CA GLU A 123 8.85 0.54 15.66
C GLU A 123 7.61 -0.37 15.67
N ILE A 124 6.42 0.21 15.81
CA ILE A 124 5.15 -0.52 15.74
C ILE A 124 4.97 -1.21 14.38
N LEU A 125 5.22 -0.49 13.28
CA LEU A 125 5.09 -1.05 11.93
C LEU A 125 6.17 -2.11 11.63
N LEU A 126 7.38 -1.93 12.15
CA LEU A 126 8.46 -2.91 11.98
C LEU A 126 8.24 -4.19 12.80
N ASP A 127 7.69 -4.09 14.02
CA ASP A 127 7.30 -5.27 14.80
C ASP A 127 6.17 -6.05 14.11
N TRP A 128 5.18 -5.33 13.56
CA TRP A 128 4.11 -5.94 12.76
C TRP A 128 4.66 -6.73 11.56
N LEU A 129 5.70 -6.21 10.90
CA LEU A 129 6.32 -6.83 9.72
C LEU A 129 7.58 -7.65 10.05
N LYS A 130 7.83 -8.02 11.32
CA LYS A 130 9.12 -8.60 11.73
C LYS A 130 9.50 -9.88 10.98
N ASP A 131 8.52 -10.74 10.69
CA ASP A 131 8.72 -12.03 10.01
C ASP A 131 8.68 -11.90 8.48
N VAL A 132 8.35 -10.72 7.96
CA VAL A 132 8.36 -10.44 6.53
C VAL A 132 9.79 -10.16 6.05
N THR A 133 10.21 -10.80 4.98
CA THR A 133 11.54 -10.53 4.38
C THR A 133 11.48 -9.24 3.57
N ALA A 134 12.37 -8.28 3.88
CA ALA A 134 12.50 -7.06 3.08
C ALA A 134 13.11 -7.39 1.71
N THR A 135 12.54 -6.87 0.63
CA THR A 135 13.06 -7.06 -0.72
C THR A 135 13.86 -5.83 -1.14
N THR A 136 15.15 -6.01 -1.44
CA THR A 136 15.97 -4.95 -2.04
C THR A 136 15.51 -4.71 -3.47
N GLY A 137 15.16 -3.46 -3.79
CA GLY A 137 14.43 -3.08 -5.00
C GLY A 137 14.96 -3.64 -6.31
N ASP A 138 14.17 -4.55 -6.90
CA ASP A 138 14.32 -5.06 -8.26
C ASP A 138 13.56 -4.22 -9.31
N ASP A 139 13.24 -2.96 -8.98
CA ASP A 139 12.57 -2.03 -9.92
C ASP A 139 13.59 -1.27 -10.81
N LYS A 140 14.87 -1.67 -10.80
CA LYS A 140 15.92 -1.06 -11.66
C LYS A 140 16.12 -1.71 -13.03
N LYS A 141 15.40 -2.78 -13.39
CA LYS A 141 15.46 -3.33 -14.76
C LYS A 141 14.14 -3.95 -15.18
N LYS A 142 13.34 -3.23 -15.96
CA LYS A 142 12.64 -3.77 -17.12
C LYS A 142 12.11 -2.63 -18.01
N GLN A 143 12.86 -2.43 -19.10
CA GLN A 143 12.61 -1.67 -20.33
C GLN A 143 12.73 -0.14 -20.27
#